data_AF-T1CTQ0-F1
#
_entry.id   AF-T1CTQ0-F1
#
_cell.length_a   1.000
_cell.length_b   1.000
_cell.length_c   1.000
_cell.angle_alpha   90.00
_cell.angle_beta   90.00
_cell.angle_gamma   90.00
#
_symmetry.space_group_name_H-M   'P 1'
#
loop_
_entity.id
_entity.type
_entity.pdbx_description
1 polymer ?
#
loop_
_entity_poly.entity_id
_entity_poly.type
_entity_poly.pdbx_seq_one_letter_code
_entity_poly.pdbx_strand_id
1 'polypeptide(L)' 'MGGTGFISRRLVDLLIKDGADVTIATSGRTANPYGDAVEEVKVNRFDRISLDENLNSPPFFD' A
#
# COMPACT_ATOMS: atom_id res chain seq x y z
N MET A 1 3.08 -7.20 -5.09
CA MET A 1 2.17 -6.56 -4.12
C MET A 1 1.93 -7.47 -2.92
N GLY A 2 2.39 -7.03 -1.76
CA GLY A 2 2.43 -7.79 -0.50
C GLY A 2 2.76 -6.86 0.67
N GLY A 3 2.06 -5.72 0.77
CA GLY A 3 2.35 -4.67 1.77
C GLY A 3 2.23 -5.12 3.22
N THR A 4 1.64 -6.27 3.48
CA THR A 4 1.44 -6.85 4.82
C THR A 4 2.40 -7.99 5.15
N GLY A 5 3.26 -8.40 4.20
CA GLY A 5 4.32 -9.38 4.42
C GLY A 5 5.41 -8.85 5.36
N PHE A 6 6.05 -9.73 6.12
CA PHE A 6 7.00 -9.40 7.20
C PHE A 6 8.09 -8.38 6.83
N ILE A 7 8.57 -8.42 5.59
CA ILE A 7 9.63 -7.53 5.07
C ILE A 7 9.09 -6.13 4.81
N SER A 8 7.89 -6.05 4.23
CA SER A 8 7.24 -4.81 3.83
C SER A 8 6.89 -3.93 5.03
N ARG A 9 6.58 -4.55 6.18
CA ARG A 9 6.18 -3.83 7.39
C ARG A 9 7.28 -2.90 7.92
N ARG A 10 8.53 -3.37 7.92
CA ARG A 10 9.65 -2.55 8.40
C ARG A 10 9.89 -1.33 7.53
N LEU A 11 9.68 -1.44 6.22
CA LEU A 11 9.78 -0.30 5.31
C LEU A 11 8.68 0.72 5.61
N VAL A 12 7.43 0.28 5.76
CA VAL A 12 6.31 1.15 6.11
C VAL A 12 6.56 1.89 7.43
N ASP A 13 7.06 1.20 8.46
CA ASP A 13 7.41 1.82 9.74
C ASP A 13 8.43 2.95 9.58
N LEU A 14 9.45 2.74 8.72
CA LEU A 14 10.49 3.73 8.47
C LEU A 14 9.96 4.93 7.70
N LEU A 15 9.10 4.72 6.70
CA LEU A 15 8.47 5.79 5.92
C LEU A 15 7.55 6.66 6.78
N ILE A 16 6.69 6.04 7.60
CA ILE A 16 5.83 6.76 8.57
C ILE A 16 6.70 7.58 9.54
N LYS A 17 7.79 6.98 10.05
CA LYS A 17 8.70 7.67 10.97
C LYS A 17 9.39 8.88 10.32
N ASP A 18 9.68 8.83 9.03
CA ASP A 18 10.27 9.93 8.27
C ASP A 18 9.23 11.01 7.88
N GLY A 19 7.95 10.81 8.24
CA GLY A 19 6.87 11.74 7.94
C GLY A 19 6.39 11.65 6.49
N ALA A 20 6.72 10.58 5.77
CA ALA A 20 6.22 10.36 4.43
C ALA A 20 4.72 10.04 4.44
N ASP A 21 4.02 10.45 3.39
CA ASP A 21 2.67 9.98 3.11
C ASP A 21 2.74 8.58 2.48
N VAL A 22 2.00 7.63 3.04
CA VAL A 22 2.15 6.21 2.72
C VAL A 22 0.81 5.61 2.37
N THR A 23 0.74 5.06 1.15
CA THR A 23 -0.39 4.23 0.69
C THR A 23 0.06 2.78 0.56
N ILE A 24 -0.70 1.84 1.12
CA ILE A 24 -0.45 0.39 0.99
C ILE A 24 -1.54 -0.28 0.14
N ALA A 25 -1.12 -1.16 -0.77
CA ALA A 25 -2.04 -2.01 -1.52
C ALA A 25 -2.18 -3.39 -0.84
N THR A 26 -3.41 -3.77 -0.49
CA THR A 26 -3.72 -5.05 0.18
C THR A 26 -4.80 -5.83 -0.57
N SER A 27 -4.96 -7.12 -0.24
CA SER A 27 -6.10 -7.92 -0.73
C SER A 27 -7.36 -7.76 0.13
N GLY A 28 -7.32 -6.94 1.19
CA GLY A 28 -8.41 -6.75 2.14
C GLY A 28 -8.74 -7.95 3.04
N ARG A 29 -8.02 -9.07 2.95
CA ARG A 29 -8.29 -10.30 3.75
C ARG A 29 -7.83 -10.21 5.20
N THR A 30 -6.87 -9.33 5.50
CA THR A 30 -6.31 -9.13 6.83
C THR A 30 -6.41 -7.65 7.14
N ALA A 31 -6.73 -7.31 8.39
CA ALA A 31 -6.80 -5.93 8.83
C ALA A 31 -5.47 -5.20 8.63
N ASN A 32 -5.54 -3.94 8.23
CA ASN A 32 -4.42 -3.02 8.18
C ASN A 32 -3.86 -2.79 9.60
N PRO A 33 -2.62 -3.19 9.90
CA PRO A 33 -2.04 -3.01 11.24
C PRO A 33 -1.63 -1.56 11.55
N TYR A 34 -1.67 -0.67 10.56
CA TYR A 34 -1.24 0.74 10.68
C TYR A 34 -2.39 1.71 10.96
N GLY A 35 -3.65 1.24 10.85
CA GLY A 35 -4.83 2.10 11.00
C GLY A 35 -4.75 3.32 10.09
N ASP A 36 -5.08 4.49 10.64
CA ASP A 36 -5.15 5.76 9.92
C ASP A 36 -3.77 6.38 9.62
N ALA A 37 -2.67 5.75 10.04
CA ALA A 37 -1.31 6.23 9.75
C ALA A 37 -0.89 5.97 8.28
N VAL A 38 -1.67 5.20 7.53
CA VAL A 38 -1.47 4.93 6.10
C VAL A 38 -2.82 4.90 5.40
N GLU A 39 -2.82 5.23 4.12
CA GLU A 39 -3.95 4.93 3.26
C GLU A 39 -3.93 3.45 2.83
N GLU A 40 -5.09 2.80 2.78
CA GLU A 40 -5.22 1.42 2.30
C GLU A 40 -6.03 1.37 1.01
N VAL A 41 -5.42 0.81 -0.04
CA VAL A 41 -6.10 0.51 -1.31
C VAL A 41 -6.26 -1.00 -1.44
N LYS A 42 -7.50 -1.46 -1.64
CA LYS A 42 -7.80 -2.88 -1.84
C LYS A 42 -7.71 -3.22 -3.32
N VAL A 43 -6.86 -4.18 -3.67
CA VAL A 43 -6.63 -4.59 -5.06
C VAL A 43 -6.62 -6.11 -5.21
N ASN A 44 -7.12 -6.59 -6.35
CA ASN A 44 -6.88 -7.95 -6.79
C ASN A 44 -5.70 -7.98 -7.75
N ARG A 45 -4.54 -8.44 -7.27
CA ARG A 45 -3.31 -8.52 -8.07
C ARG A 45 -3.35 -9.44 -9.29
N PHE A 46 -4.38 -10.30 -9.39
CA PHE A 46 -4.58 -11.19 -10.54
C PHE A 46 -5.56 -10.62 -11.56
N ASP A 47 -6.17 -9.49 -11.24
CA ASP A 47 -7.08 -8.77 -12.12
C ASP A 47 -6.41 -7.45 -12.53
N ARG A 48 -6.07 -7.36 -13.81
CA ARG A 48 -5.40 -6.19 -14.35
C ARG A 48 -6.28 -4.94 -14.31
N ILE A 49 -7.59 -5.08 -14.49
CA ILE A 49 -8.53 -3.97 -14.39
C ILE A 49 -8.54 -3.44 -12.96
N SER A 50 -8.57 -4.34 -11.97
CA SER A 50 -8.48 -3.95 -10.56
C SER A 50 -7.19 -3.19 -10.25
N LEU A 51 -6.05 -3.56 -10.83
CA LEU A 51 -4.80 -2.83 -10.65
C LEU A 51 -4.86 -1.44 -11.31
N ASP A 52 -5.30 -1.37 -12.57
CA ASP A 52 -5.32 -0.14 -13.34
C ASP A 52 -6.30 0.89 -12.78
N GLU A 53 -7.45 0.47 -12.22
CA GLU A 53 -8.42 1.39 -11.62
C GLU A 53 -7.98 1.94 -10.26
N ASN A 54 -7.20 1.16 -9.49
CA ASN A 54 -6.93 1.46 -8.08
C ASN A 54 -5.51 1.99 -7.83
N LEU A 55 -4.57 1.85 -8.77
CA LEU A 55 -3.16 2.24 -8.60
C LEU A 55 -2.73 3.40 -9.49
N ASN A 56 -3.66 4.25 -9.92
CA ASN A 56 -3.35 5.45 -10.70
C ASN A 56 -2.67 6.52 -9.82
N SER A 57 -1.40 6.30 -9.48
CA SER A 57 -0.52 7.34 -8.96
C SER A 57 0.15 8.08 -10.13
N PRO A 58 0.41 9.40 -10.00
CA PRO A 58 1.23 10.12 -10.96
C PRO A 58 2.62 9.46 -11.09
N PRO A 59 3.33 9.64 -12.23
CA PRO A 59 4.66 9.09 -12.40
C PRO A 59 5.55 9.49 -11.22
N PHE A 60 6.25 8.50 -10.66
CA PHE A 60 7.01 8.64 -9.41
C PHE A 60 8.27 9.53 -9.52
N PHE A 61 8.51 10.16 -10.66
CA PHE A 61 9.55 11.15 -10.89
C PHE A 61 9.07 12.15 -11.96
N ASP A 62 9.33 13.44 -11.72
CA ASP A 62 9.35 14.47 -12.77
C ASP A 62 10.59 14.32 -13.68
#